data_AF-A0A1W2TRY0-F1
#
_entry.id   AF-A0A1W2TRY0-F1
#
_cell.length_a   1.000
_cell.length_b   1.000
_cell.length_c   1.000
_cell.angle_alpha   90.00
_cell.angle_beta   90.00
_cell.angle_gamma   90.00
#
_symmetry.space_group_name_H-M   'P 1'
#
loop_
_entity.id
_entity.type
_entity.pdbx_description
1 polymer ?
#
loop_
_entity_poly.entity_id
_entity_poly.type
_entity_poly.pdbx_seq_one_letter_code
_entity_poly.pdbx_strand_id
1 'polypeptide(L)'
;MGQTGSASLVTPYDPSVKSLKDQVQNEFIPGYTGSSPKAAWNGDNSIFAIWIGINDIGNSWYNGADATTVLNGKIFAVISSLVEQIYKAGGRNYVLINVPPLERTPLVAPQGEWAIETSKADVLAWNQKVVDFARTLKGKGDTSVWVYDSYKSFGEVIDNPASHAESAKLKNTTDFCAAYQNGTPAQDTLDPSCGVPVNQYFWLNNLHPTSAIHEVVAKGVADLLAAGPNI
;
A
#
# COMPACT_ATOMS: atom_id res chain seq x y z
N MET A 1 -2.12 -5.17 11.87
CA MET A 1 -0.74 -5.67 11.76
C MET A 1 -0.09 -5.00 10.57
N GLY A 2 1.12 -4.45 10.72
CA GLY A 2 1.75 -3.63 9.68
C GLY A 2 3.02 -4.28 9.12
N GLN A 3 3.00 -4.69 7.85
CA GLN A 3 4.18 -5.22 7.15
C GLN A 3 5.12 -4.10 6.71
N THR A 4 6.42 -4.28 6.91
CA THR A 4 7.48 -3.37 6.44
C THR A 4 8.27 -4.00 5.28
N GLY A 5 9.05 -3.21 4.56
CA GLY A 5 9.94 -3.71 3.50
C GLY A 5 11.01 -4.67 4.03
N SER A 6 11.56 -4.39 5.21
CA SER A 6 12.50 -5.25 5.94
C SER A 6 12.41 -5.01 7.45
N ALA A 7 12.16 -6.06 8.22
CA ALA A 7 12.10 -5.99 9.69
C ALA A 7 13.41 -5.54 10.35
N SER A 8 14.55 -5.68 9.65
CA SER A 8 15.85 -5.21 10.14
C SER A 8 16.10 -3.71 9.94
N LEU A 9 15.32 -3.06 9.07
CA LEU A 9 15.42 -1.61 8.80
C LEU A 9 14.31 -0.86 9.54
N VAL A 10 13.10 -1.41 9.53
CA VAL A 10 11.96 -0.90 10.28
C VAL A 10 11.30 -2.07 10.98
N THR A 11 11.40 -2.08 12.31
CA THR A 11 10.80 -3.11 13.15
C THR A 11 9.26 -3.04 13.03
N PRO A 12 8.59 -4.16 12.70
CA PRO A 12 7.13 -4.18 12.69
C PRO A 12 6.57 -4.09 14.12
N TYR A 13 5.29 -3.73 14.23
CA TYR A 13 4.59 -3.69 15.53
C TYR A 13 4.58 -5.06 16.24
N ASP A 14 4.49 -6.15 15.47
CA ASP A 14 4.52 -7.52 15.98
C ASP A 14 5.63 -8.29 15.22
N PRO A 15 6.58 -8.92 15.92
CA PRO A 15 7.71 -9.61 15.30
C PRO A 15 7.31 -10.84 14.47
N SER A 16 6.08 -11.36 14.62
CA SER A 16 5.54 -12.43 13.78
C SER A 16 5.11 -11.96 12.39
N VAL A 17 5.01 -10.64 12.16
CA VAL A 17 4.59 -10.06 10.88
C VAL A 17 5.72 -10.20 9.86
N LYS A 18 5.44 -10.96 8.80
CA LYS A 18 6.38 -11.19 7.70
C LYS A 18 6.58 -9.93 6.87
N SER A 19 7.84 -9.51 6.74
CA SER A 19 8.23 -8.39 5.87
C SER A 19 8.11 -8.77 4.38
N LEU A 20 8.21 -7.80 3.47
CA LEU A 20 8.29 -8.10 2.03
C LEU A 20 9.48 -9.03 1.73
N LYS A 21 10.60 -8.85 2.44
CA LYS A 21 11.77 -9.73 2.35
C LYS A 21 11.41 -11.18 2.68
N ASP A 22 10.65 -11.42 3.75
CA ASP A 22 10.24 -12.76 4.15
C ASP A 22 9.26 -13.37 3.13
N GLN A 23 8.29 -12.58 2.65
CA GLN A 23 7.34 -13.02 1.64
C GLN A 23 8.04 -13.46 0.34
N VAL A 24 9.06 -12.71 -0.11
CA VAL A 24 9.81 -13.08 -1.31
C VAL A 24 10.74 -14.26 -1.04
N GLN A 25 11.63 -14.15 -0.05
CA GLN A 25 12.74 -15.10 0.11
C GLN A 25 12.35 -16.39 0.81
N ASN A 26 11.38 -16.35 1.73
CA ASN A 26 11.01 -17.50 2.54
C ASN A 26 9.72 -18.18 2.06
N GLU A 27 8.89 -17.48 1.26
CA GLU A 27 7.61 -18.02 0.77
C GLU A 27 7.57 -18.15 -0.74
N PHE A 28 7.70 -17.05 -1.48
CA PHE A 28 7.51 -17.04 -2.94
C PHE A 28 8.61 -17.83 -3.65
N ILE A 29 9.88 -17.47 -3.46
CA ILE A 29 11.01 -18.14 -4.13
C ILE A 29 11.02 -19.66 -3.87
N PRO A 30 11.06 -20.15 -2.62
CA PRO A 30 11.08 -21.59 -2.36
C PRO A 30 9.74 -22.29 -2.66
N GLY A 31 8.63 -21.56 -2.59
CA GLY A 31 7.29 -22.13 -2.70
C GLY A 31 6.74 -22.18 -4.13
N TYR A 32 7.16 -21.27 -5.01
CA TYR A 32 6.47 -21.06 -6.29
C TYR A 32 7.41 -20.97 -7.49
N THR A 33 8.73 -20.99 -7.32
CA THR A 33 9.66 -20.91 -8.46
C THR A 33 10.25 -22.27 -8.85
N GLY A 34 10.93 -22.33 -10.00
CA GLY A 34 11.54 -23.56 -10.50
C GLY A 34 10.49 -24.64 -10.80
N SER A 35 10.71 -25.86 -10.30
CA SER A 35 9.82 -27.00 -10.53
C SER A 35 8.77 -27.19 -9.42
N SER A 36 8.34 -26.10 -8.75
CA SER A 36 7.38 -26.20 -7.66
C SER A 36 6.03 -26.78 -8.13
N PRO A 37 5.44 -27.74 -7.39
CA PRO A 37 4.12 -28.27 -7.71
C PRO A 37 2.96 -27.36 -7.26
N LYS A 38 3.22 -26.25 -6.54
CA LYS A 38 2.17 -25.40 -5.95
C LYS A 38 1.41 -24.57 -6.98
N ALA A 39 2.08 -24.13 -8.04
CA ALA A 39 1.46 -23.40 -9.15
C ALA A 39 2.37 -23.45 -10.37
N ALA A 40 1.78 -23.60 -11.56
CA ALA A 40 2.48 -23.41 -12.82
C ALA A 40 2.27 -21.97 -13.29
N TRP A 41 3.35 -21.20 -13.37
CA TRP A 41 3.31 -19.80 -13.81
C TRP A 41 4.53 -19.44 -14.66
N ASN A 42 4.39 -18.39 -15.46
CA ASN A 42 5.48 -17.79 -16.22
C ASN A 42 5.28 -16.27 -16.35
N GLY A 43 6.23 -15.60 -16.98
CA GLY A 43 6.19 -14.15 -17.20
C GLY A 43 4.97 -13.67 -18.00
N ASP A 44 4.32 -14.51 -18.79
CA ASP A 44 3.21 -14.10 -19.67
C ASP A 44 1.84 -14.23 -19.00
N ASN A 45 1.72 -15.07 -17.97
CA ASN A 45 0.44 -15.39 -17.32
C ASN A 45 0.35 -14.92 -15.85
N SER A 46 1.33 -14.14 -15.39
CA SER A 46 1.42 -13.72 -13.99
C SER A 46 1.76 -12.25 -13.85
N ILE A 47 1.25 -11.67 -12.77
CA ILE A 47 1.49 -10.29 -12.38
C ILE A 47 1.91 -10.21 -10.91
N PHE A 48 2.94 -9.41 -10.65
CA PHE A 48 3.49 -9.19 -9.31
C PHE A 48 3.06 -7.82 -8.82
N ALA A 49 2.06 -7.79 -7.92
CA ALA A 49 1.61 -6.57 -7.28
C ALA A 49 2.41 -6.29 -6.01
N ILE A 50 2.98 -5.10 -5.89
CA ILE A 50 3.77 -4.66 -4.75
C ILE A 50 3.16 -3.37 -4.21
N TRP A 51 2.58 -3.48 -3.02
CA TRP A 51 2.04 -2.34 -2.26
C TRP A 51 2.62 -2.39 -0.85
N ILE A 52 3.69 -1.64 -0.64
CA ILE A 52 4.47 -1.61 0.61
C ILE A 52 4.91 -0.17 0.89
N GLY A 53 5.17 0.15 2.17
CA GLY A 53 5.67 1.45 2.59
C GLY A 53 4.83 2.16 3.64
N ILE A 54 3.54 1.82 3.77
CA ILE A 54 2.64 2.46 4.75
C ILE A 54 3.21 2.35 6.17
N ASN A 55 3.68 1.17 6.56
CA ASN A 55 4.23 0.93 7.90
C ASN A 55 5.69 1.36 8.03
N ASP A 56 6.45 1.32 6.93
CA ASP A 56 7.82 1.86 6.91
C ASP A 56 7.78 3.35 7.25
N ILE A 57 6.97 4.14 6.51
CA ILE A 57 6.74 5.56 6.75
C ILE A 57 6.08 5.78 8.11
N GLY A 58 5.00 5.06 8.41
CA GLY A 58 4.23 5.18 9.66
C GLY A 58 5.09 5.04 10.93
N ASN A 59 6.17 4.24 10.85
CA ASN A 59 7.10 4.00 11.96
C ASN A 59 8.38 4.86 11.89
N SER A 60 8.50 5.78 10.92
CA SER A 60 9.74 6.56 10.77
C SER A 60 9.58 8.04 10.44
N TRP A 61 8.44 8.50 9.93
CA TRP A 61 8.27 9.86 9.41
C TRP A 61 8.69 10.94 10.43
N TYR A 62 8.41 10.71 11.70
CA TYR A 62 8.70 11.64 12.80
C TYR A 62 10.20 11.82 13.10
N ASN A 63 11.08 11.03 12.48
CA ASN A 63 12.54 11.19 12.60
C ASN A 63 13.07 12.34 11.72
N GLY A 64 12.24 12.96 10.89
CA GLY A 64 12.60 14.08 10.02
C GLY A 64 13.16 13.67 8.65
N ALA A 65 13.20 14.64 7.74
CA ALA A 65 13.46 14.41 6.31
C ALA A 65 14.84 13.79 6.02
N ASP A 66 15.90 14.20 6.72
CA ASP A 66 17.25 13.67 6.47
C ASP A 66 17.35 12.18 6.84
N ALA A 67 16.81 11.81 8.01
CA ALA A 67 16.83 10.44 8.49
C ALA A 67 15.97 9.51 7.62
N THR A 68 14.75 9.95 7.28
CA THR A 68 13.81 9.20 6.43
C THR A 68 14.33 9.07 5.00
N THR A 69 14.98 10.09 4.44
CA THR A 69 15.61 10.01 3.11
C THR A 69 16.66 8.89 3.05
N VAL A 70 17.54 8.81 4.06
CA VAL A 70 18.56 7.75 4.15
C VAL A 70 17.91 6.38 4.36
N LEU A 71 16.93 6.28 5.26
CA LEU A 71 16.23 5.05 5.56
C LEU A 71 15.48 4.50 4.34
N ASN A 72 14.68 5.34 3.68
CA ASN A 72 13.94 4.98 2.48
C ASN A 72 14.87 4.56 1.34
N GLY A 73 16.05 5.19 1.21
CA GLY A 73 17.09 4.73 0.29
C GLY A 73 17.52 3.29 0.55
N LYS A 74 17.77 2.92 1.82
CA LYS A 74 18.11 1.55 2.21
C LYS A 74 16.96 0.57 1.97
N ILE A 75 15.72 0.98 2.26
CA ILE A 75 14.55 0.13 2.04
C ILE A 75 14.35 -0.15 0.55
N PHE A 76 14.45 0.86 -0.31
CA PHE A 76 14.33 0.67 -1.76
C PHE A 76 15.48 -0.16 -2.35
N ALA A 77 16.68 -0.13 -1.76
CA ALA A 77 17.74 -1.07 -2.13
C ALA A 77 17.34 -2.54 -1.83
N VAL A 78 16.67 -2.78 -0.69
CA VAL A 78 16.10 -4.11 -0.37
C VAL A 78 15.00 -4.46 -1.37
N ILE A 79 14.00 -3.59 -1.57
CA ILE A 79 12.89 -3.83 -2.51
C ILE A 79 13.44 -4.16 -3.91
N SER A 80 14.39 -3.37 -4.40
CA SER A 80 15.03 -3.60 -5.70
C SER A 80 15.72 -4.97 -5.77
N SER A 81 16.44 -5.38 -4.72
CA SER A 81 17.06 -6.70 -4.64
C SER A 81 16.04 -7.86 -4.61
N LEU A 82 14.90 -7.66 -3.96
CA LEU A 82 13.82 -8.67 -3.91
C LEU A 82 13.13 -8.82 -5.26
N VAL A 83 12.84 -7.69 -5.94
CA VAL A 83 12.24 -7.73 -7.27
C VAL A 83 13.22 -8.29 -8.31
N GLU A 84 14.52 -8.05 -8.17
CA GLU A 84 15.54 -8.70 -8.99
C GLU A 84 15.50 -10.23 -8.85
N GLN A 85 15.22 -10.75 -7.65
CA GLN A 85 15.05 -12.19 -7.44
C GLN A 85 13.80 -12.72 -8.15
N ILE A 86 12.67 -12.00 -8.06
CA ILE A 86 11.43 -12.33 -8.79
C ILE A 86 11.67 -12.30 -10.31
N TYR A 87 12.38 -11.29 -10.81
CA TYR A 87 12.75 -11.15 -12.22
C TYR A 87 13.58 -12.33 -12.72
N LYS A 88 14.61 -12.71 -11.95
CA LYS A 88 15.46 -13.89 -12.25
C LYS A 88 14.67 -15.20 -12.21
N ALA A 89 13.63 -15.28 -11.40
CA ALA A 89 12.72 -16.43 -11.35
C ALA A 89 11.71 -16.49 -12.51
N GLY A 90 11.66 -15.46 -13.38
CA GLY A 90 10.79 -15.43 -14.56
C GLY A 90 9.68 -14.37 -14.51
N GLY A 91 9.61 -13.54 -13.47
CA GLY A 91 8.61 -12.47 -13.38
C GLY A 91 8.85 -11.38 -14.44
N ARG A 92 7.77 -10.92 -15.10
CA ARG A 92 7.84 -9.91 -16.18
C ARG A 92 6.82 -8.78 -16.06
N ASN A 93 5.68 -9.00 -15.41
CA ASN A 93 4.65 -7.97 -15.23
C ASN A 93 4.59 -7.52 -13.76
N TYR A 94 4.70 -6.21 -13.52
CA TYR A 94 4.75 -5.62 -12.18
C TYR A 94 3.75 -4.49 -12.02
N VAL A 95 2.91 -4.55 -10.97
CA VAL A 95 2.08 -3.42 -10.53
C VAL A 95 2.68 -2.89 -9.25
N LEU A 96 3.13 -1.64 -9.27
CA LEU A 96 3.54 -0.93 -8.08
C LEU A 96 2.42 0.00 -7.65
N ILE A 97 2.05 -0.05 -6.38
CA ILE A 97 1.03 0.85 -5.83
C ILE A 97 1.74 1.80 -4.87
N ASN A 98 1.63 3.10 -5.11
CA ASN A 98 2.23 4.11 -4.23
C ASN A 98 1.47 4.19 -2.89
N VAL A 99 2.01 4.89 -1.90
CA VAL A 99 1.44 5.00 -0.56
C VAL A 99 0.31 6.05 -0.53
N PRO A 100 -0.86 5.73 0.08
CA PRO A 100 -1.97 6.67 0.26
C PRO A 100 -1.60 7.84 1.20
N PRO A 101 -2.41 8.92 1.29
CA PRO A 101 -2.09 10.09 2.11
C PRO A 101 -2.17 9.80 3.61
N LEU A 102 -1.07 9.30 4.20
CA LEU A 102 -0.99 8.94 5.61
C LEU A 102 -1.22 10.13 6.55
N GLU A 103 -0.87 11.33 6.10
CA GLU A 103 -1.08 12.59 6.81
C GLU A 103 -2.57 12.88 7.06
N ARG A 104 -3.47 12.23 6.32
CA ARG A 104 -4.93 12.38 6.45
C ARG A 104 -5.58 11.31 7.31
N THR A 105 -4.80 10.36 7.83
CA THR A 105 -5.33 9.30 8.70
C THR A 105 -5.77 9.89 10.04
N PRO A 106 -6.78 9.29 10.71
CA PRO A 106 -7.13 9.67 12.09
C PRO A 106 -6.00 9.36 13.09
N LEU A 107 -4.95 8.65 12.69
CA LEU A 107 -3.73 8.47 13.46
C LEU A 107 -2.83 9.71 13.42
N VAL A 108 -2.60 10.30 12.24
CA VAL A 108 -1.63 11.39 12.05
C VAL A 108 -2.28 12.76 12.18
N ALA A 109 -3.43 12.99 11.56
CA ALA A 109 -4.05 14.32 11.49
C ALA A 109 -4.28 14.98 12.87
N PRO A 110 -4.72 14.25 13.93
CA PRO A 110 -4.90 14.85 15.25
C PRO A 110 -3.60 15.27 15.97
N GLN A 111 -2.42 14.88 15.46
CA GLN A 111 -1.13 15.23 16.06
C GLN A 111 -0.66 16.65 15.72
N GLY A 112 -1.38 17.35 14.83
CA GLY A 112 -1.14 18.75 14.50
C GLY A 112 -0.32 18.98 13.21
N GLU A 113 -0.14 20.25 12.86
CA GLU A 113 0.44 20.68 11.57
C GLU A 113 1.82 20.07 11.30
N TRP A 114 2.70 20.05 12.31
CA TRP A 114 4.03 19.45 12.18
C TRP A 114 3.97 17.98 11.73
N ALA A 115 3.04 17.20 12.30
CA ALA A 115 2.89 15.79 11.96
C ALA A 115 2.33 15.62 10.55
N ILE A 116 1.34 16.43 10.18
CA ILE A 116 0.74 16.45 8.85
C ILE A 116 1.81 16.78 7.80
N GLU A 117 2.57 17.86 7.98
CA GLU A 117 3.58 18.31 7.03
C GLU A 117 4.73 17.31 6.89
N THR A 118 5.25 16.81 8.02
CA THR A 118 6.39 15.87 8.01
C THR A 118 5.98 14.52 7.42
N SER A 119 4.81 14.00 7.79
CA SER A 119 4.28 12.75 7.23
C SER A 119 4.02 12.88 5.73
N LYS A 120 3.39 13.97 5.29
CA LYS A 120 3.14 14.25 3.87
C LYS A 120 4.43 14.31 3.07
N ALA A 121 5.46 15.00 3.58
CA ALA A 121 6.74 15.10 2.91
C ALA A 121 7.38 13.71 2.70
N ASP A 122 7.35 12.84 3.71
CA ASP A 122 7.88 11.47 3.61
C ASP A 122 7.05 10.59 2.65
N VAL A 123 5.71 10.68 2.69
CA VAL A 123 4.81 10.01 1.74
C VAL A 123 5.10 10.40 0.30
N LEU A 124 5.25 11.71 0.01
CA LEU A 124 5.55 12.18 -1.33
C LEU A 124 6.95 11.75 -1.80
N ALA A 125 7.95 11.78 -0.90
CA ALA A 125 9.29 11.30 -1.20
C ALA A 125 9.32 9.79 -1.48
N TRP A 126 8.58 8.99 -0.71
CA TRP A 126 8.41 7.56 -0.96
C TRP A 126 7.73 7.28 -2.29
N ASN A 127 6.64 8.00 -2.58
CA ASN A 127 5.89 7.83 -3.82
C ASN A 127 6.75 8.18 -5.05
N GLN A 128 7.63 9.17 -4.96
CA GLN A 128 8.61 9.44 -6.00
C GLN A 128 9.59 8.27 -6.19
N LYS A 129 10.07 7.66 -5.10
CA LYS A 129 10.94 6.46 -5.19
C LYS A 129 10.23 5.27 -5.83
N VAL A 130 8.92 5.10 -5.62
CA VAL A 130 8.12 4.07 -6.32
C VAL A 130 8.18 4.28 -7.83
N VAL A 131 7.98 5.51 -8.30
CA VAL A 131 8.04 5.85 -9.73
C VAL A 131 9.45 5.66 -10.29
N ASP A 132 10.49 6.09 -9.58
CA ASP A 132 11.88 5.94 -10.02
C ASP A 132 12.30 4.47 -10.10
N PHE A 133 11.84 3.67 -9.13
CA PHE A 133 12.02 2.23 -9.14
C PHE A 133 11.28 1.58 -10.33
N ALA A 134 10.05 2.02 -10.62
CA ALA A 134 9.28 1.55 -11.77
C ALA A 134 10.05 1.79 -13.08
N ARG A 135 10.61 2.99 -13.28
CA ARG A 135 11.42 3.33 -14.47
C ARG A 135 12.67 2.45 -14.57
N THR A 136 13.30 2.16 -13.43
CA THR A 136 14.46 1.24 -13.37
C THR A 136 14.07 -0.17 -13.81
N LEU A 137 12.91 -0.69 -13.36
CA LEU A 137 12.41 -1.98 -13.81
C LEU A 137 12.07 -1.99 -15.30
N LYS A 138 11.44 -0.93 -15.80
CA LYS A 138 11.09 -0.79 -17.22
C LYS A 138 12.34 -0.81 -18.11
N GLY A 139 13.43 -0.21 -17.64
CA GLY A 139 14.73 -0.20 -18.33
C GLY A 139 15.36 -1.58 -18.55
N LYS A 140 14.84 -2.66 -17.95
CA LYS A 140 15.27 -4.05 -18.22
C LYS A 140 14.83 -4.57 -19.60
N GLY A 141 13.84 -3.94 -20.23
CA GLY A 141 13.45 -4.18 -21.61
C GLY A 141 12.32 -5.21 -21.80
N ASP A 142 12.41 -6.38 -21.17
CA ASP A 142 11.39 -7.44 -21.28
C ASP A 142 10.29 -7.35 -20.19
N THR A 143 10.18 -6.20 -19.51
CA THR A 143 9.21 -5.98 -18.44
C THR A 143 8.04 -5.08 -18.85
N SER A 144 6.89 -5.39 -18.28
CA SER A 144 5.69 -4.55 -18.27
C SER A 144 5.50 -4.01 -16.87
N VAL A 145 5.45 -2.70 -16.72
CA VAL A 145 5.42 -2.04 -15.42
C VAL A 145 4.28 -1.03 -15.36
N TRP A 146 3.49 -1.13 -14.30
CA TRP A 146 2.42 -0.21 -13.99
C TRP A 146 2.69 0.45 -12.64
N VAL A 147 2.36 1.73 -12.52
CA VAL A 147 2.25 2.44 -11.25
C VAL A 147 0.81 2.90 -11.07
N TYR A 148 0.15 2.44 -10.02
CA TYR A 148 -1.16 2.93 -9.60
C TYR A 148 -1.00 3.99 -8.50
N ASP A 149 -1.70 5.11 -8.68
CA ASP A 149 -1.66 6.26 -7.78
C ASP A 149 -2.77 6.17 -6.72
N SER A 150 -2.49 5.42 -5.65
CA SER A 150 -3.39 5.35 -4.49
C SER A 150 -3.42 6.64 -3.68
N TYR A 151 -2.36 7.45 -3.71
CA TYR A 151 -2.35 8.77 -3.08
C TYR A 151 -3.48 9.64 -3.64
N LYS A 152 -3.60 9.68 -4.97
CA LYS A 152 -4.68 10.38 -5.66
C LYS A 152 -6.05 9.80 -5.35
N SER A 153 -6.27 8.49 -5.52
CA SER A 153 -7.61 7.92 -5.37
C SER A 153 -8.13 7.98 -3.94
N PHE A 154 -7.26 7.78 -2.93
CA PHE A 154 -7.63 8.03 -1.53
C PHE A 154 -7.96 9.51 -1.31
N GLY A 155 -7.14 10.42 -1.82
CA GLY A 155 -7.39 11.86 -1.71
C GLY A 155 -8.76 12.27 -2.27
N GLU A 156 -9.07 11.84 -3.50
CA GLU A 156 -10.35 12.10 -4.17
C GLU A 156 -11.54 11.61 -3.35
N VAL A 157 -11.46 10.40 -2.79
CA VAL A 157 -12.57 9.82 -2.01
C VAL A 157 -12.71 10.52 -0.66
N ILE A 158 -11.61 10.87 0.02
CA ILE A 158 -11.68 11.58 1.29
C ILE A 158 -12.28 12.99 1.08
N ASP A 159 -11.90 13.69 0.00
CA ASP A 159 -12.40 15.02 -0.35
C ASP A 159 -13.85 15.02 -0.83
N ASN A 160 -14.21 14.00 -1.62
CA ASN A 160 -15.55 13.82 -2.15
C ASN A 160 -15.90 12.33 -2.19
N PRO A 161 -16.68 11.81 -1.23
CA PRO A 161 -17.17 10.44 -1.21
C PRO A 161 -17.76 9.94 -2.54
N ALA A 162 -18.42 10.82 -3.29
CA ALA A 162 -19.06 10.48 -4.56
C ALA A 162 -18.15 10.62 -5.79
N SER A 163 -16.85 10.85 -5.61
CA SER A 163 -15.87 10.89 -6.70
C SER A 163 -15.76 9.55 -7.44
N HIS A 164 -16.01 8.44 -6.74
CA HIS A 164 -16.10 7.09 -7.29
C HIS A 164 -17.44 6.44 -6.88
N ALA A 165 -17.98 5.57 -7.72
CA ALA A 165 -19.29 4.96 -7.49
C ALA A 165 -19.27 4.04 -6.25
N GLU A 166 -18.17 3.33 -6.06
CA GLU A 166 -17.91 2.38 -4.97
C GLU A 166 -17.90 3.06 -3.60
N SER A 167 -17.49 4.34 -3.56
CA SER A 167 -17.38 5.13 -2.32
C SER A 167 -18.56 6.07 -2.07
N ALA A 168 -19.52 6.18 -2.99
CA ALA A 168 -20.60 7.19 -2.93
C ALA A 168 -21.49 7.09 -1.67
N LYS A 169 -21.51 5.94 -0.99
CA LYS A 169 -22.24 5.73 0.27
C LYS A 169 -21.53 6.28 1.50
N LEU A 170 -20.24 6.59 1.42
CA LEU A 170 -19.46 7.08 2.56
C LEU A 170 -20.02 8.41 3.06
N LYS A 171 -20.15 8.52 4.38
CA LYS A 171 -20.66 9.69 5.11
C LYS A 171 -19.63 10.30 6.04
N ASN A 172 -18.68 9.50 6.53
CA ASN A 172 -17.58 9.99 7.36
C ASN A 172 -16.25 9.59 6.73
N THR A 173 -15.45 10.57 6.32
CA THR A 173 -14.13 10.35 5.71
C THR A 173 -12.95 10.80 6.57
N THR A 174 -13.21 11.37 7.74
CA THR A 174 -12.19 12.04 8.57
C THR A 174 -11.95 11.35 9.90
N ASP A 175 -12.88 10.51 10.36
CA ASP A 175 -12.81 9.82 11.64
C ASP A 175 -13.28 8.36 11.53
N PHE A 176 -13.15 7.62 12.62
CA PHE A 176 -13.60 6.24 12.76
C PHE A 176 -14.51 6.09 13.99
N CYS A 177 -15.29 5.01 14.06
CA CYS A 177 -16.04 4.68 15.28
C CYS A 177 -15.27 3.66 16.12
N ALA A 178 -15.06 3.95 17.41
CA ALA A 178 -14.33 3.06 18.31
C ALA A 178 -14.97 1.66 18.45
N ALA A 179 -16.30 1.55 18.28
CA ALA A 179 -16.99 0.26 18.30
C ALA A 179 -16.62 -0.63 17.10
N TYR A 180 -16.16 -0.06 15.98
CA TYR A 180 -15.81 -0.79 14.75
C TYR A 180 -14.32 -1.09 14.61
N GLN A 181 -13.47 -0.50 15.46
CA GLN A 181 -12.01 -0.46 15.25
C GLN A 181 -11.31 -1.82 15.17
N ASN A 182 -11.93 -2.86 15.73
CA ASN A 182 -11.44 -4.25 15.75
C ASN A 182 -12.16 -5.16 14.73
N GLY A 183 -12.88 -4.56 13.78
CA GLY A 183 -13.73 -5.27 12.82
C GLY A 183 -15.17 -5.40 13.30
N THR A 184 -16.03 -5.82 12.38
CA THR A 184 -17.48 -5.94 12.57
C THR A 184 -17.98 -7.28 12.01
N PRO A 185 -19.11 -7.81 12.51
CA PRO A 185 -19.64 -9.09 12.02
C PRO A 185 -20.09 -9.07 10.55
N ALA A 186 -20.54 -7.92 10.07
CA ALA A 186 -20.99 -7.68 8.70
C ALA A 186 -20.59 -6.29 8.20
N GLN A 187 -20.46 -6.14 6.89
CA GLN A 187 -20.04 -4.87 6.26
C GLN A 187 -21.03 -3.71 6.52
N ASP A 188 -22.29 -3.99 6.81
CA ASP A 188 -23.33 -3.01 7.11
C ASP A 188 -23.73 -2.98 8.60
N THR A 189 -22.87 -3.51 9.48
CA THR A 189 -23.09 -3.47 10.93
C THR A 189 -23.32 -2.03 11.39
N LEU A 190 -24.42 -1.82 12.12
CA LEU A 190 -24.71 -0.59 12.84
C LEU A 190 -24.65 -0.87 14.34
N ASP A 191 -23.61 -0.36 15.00
CA ASP A 191 -23.58 -0.20 16.45
C ASP A 191 -24.31 1.09 16.85
N PRO A 192 -25.24 1.07 17.84
CA PRO A 192 -26.00 2.24 18.27
C PRO A 192 -25.15 3.42 18.79
N SER A 193 -23.90 3.18 19.20
CA SER A 193 -22.97 4.25 19.62
C SER A 193 -22.35 5.01 18.44
N CYS A 194 -22.51 4.51 17.22
CA CYS A 194 -22.02 5.15 16.00
C CYS A 194 -23.18 5.82 15.24
N GLY A 195 -22.88 6.89 14.50
CA GLY A 195 -23.90 7.66 13.78
C GLY A 195 -24.41 7.00 12.49
N VAL A 196 -23.60 6.13 11.88
CA VAL A 196 -23.91 5.43 10.62
C VAL A 196 -23.33 4.02 10.63
N PRO A 197 -23.81 3.09 9.78
CA PRO A 197 -23.22 1.76 9.65
C PRO A 197 -21.75 1.81 9.21
N VAL A 198 -20.98 0.78 9.52
CA VAL A 198 -19.52 0.73 9.25
C VAL A 198 -19.16 0.94 7.77
N ASN A 199 -19.96 0.44 6.81
CA ASN A 199 -19.74 0.69 5.38
C ASN A 199 -20.00 2.14 4.93
N GLN A 200 -20.39 3.04 5.82
CA GLN A 200 -20.49 4.47 5.57
C GLN A 200 -19.34 5.26 6.21
N TYR A 201 -18.40 4.60 6.89
CA TYR A 201 -17.12 5.18 7.31
C TYR A 201 -16.04 4.85 6.28
N PHE A 202 -15.17 5.82 5.98
CA PHE A 202 -13.94 5.57 5.23
C PHE A 202 -12.93 4.81 6.09
N TRP A 203 -12.77 5.22 7.35
CA TRP A 203 -11.81 4.65 8.27
C TRP A 203 -12.48 3.61 9.18
N LEU A 204 -11.95 2.39 9.19
CA LEU A 204 -12.35 1.34 10.13
C LEU A 204 -11.78 1.62 11.52
N ASN A 205 -10.50 1.97 11.56
CA ASN A 205 -9.78 2.44 12.74
C ASN A 205 -8.87 3.61 12.37
N ASN A 206 -7.98 4.01 13.27
CA ASN A 206 -7.12 5.18 13.07
C ASN A 206 -6.15 5.08 11.87
N LEU A 207 -5.96 3.92 11.26
CA LEU A 207 -5.04 3.72 10.14
C LEU A 207 -5.67 2.96 8.96
N HIS A 208 -6.50 1.97 9.24
CA HIS A 208 -7.03 1.06 8.23
C HIS A 208 -8.37 1.56 7.72
N PRO A 209 -8.58 1.61 6.40
CA PRO A 209 -9.85 1.98 5.84
C PRO A 209 -10.86 0.82 5.83
N THR A 210 -12.09 1.12 5.46
CA THR A 210 -13.13 0.12 5.16
C THR A 210 -13.02 -0.36 3.70
N SER A 211 -13.87 -1.31 3.32
CA SER A 211 -13.86 -1.96 2.01
C SER A 211 -14.07 -1.01 0.82
N ALA A 212 -14.80 0.10 1.00
CA ALA A 212 -15.19 0.97 -0.11
C ALA A 212 -13.98 1.52 -0.90
N ILE A 213 -12.94 2.02 -0.21
CA ILE A 213 -11.73 2.51 -0.90
C ILE A 213 -10.90 1.35 -1.48
N HIS A 214 -10.96 0.16 -0.88
CA HIS A 214 -10.33 -1.02 -1.48
C HIS A 214 -10.98 -1.41 -2.81
N GLU A 215 -12.30 -1.27 -2.95
CA GLU A 215 -13.01 -1.48 -4.21
C GLU A 215 -12.59 -0.44 -5.27
N VAL A 216 -12.45 0.84 -4.89
CA VAL A 216 -11.93 1.90 -5.77
C VAL A 216 -10.51 1.57 -6.27
N VAL A 217 -9.61 1.15 -5.37
CA VAL A 217 -8.24 0.75 -5.75
C VAL A 217 -8.26 -0.48 -6.64
N ALA A 218 -9.03 -1.50 -6.30
CA ALA A 218 -9.11 -2.73 -7.08
C ALA A 218 -9.61 -2.47 -8.50
N LYS A 219 -10.68 -1.67 -8.65
CA LYS A 219 -11.18 -1.24 -9.95
C LYS A 219 -10.15 -0.41 -10.71
N GLY A 220 -9.52 0.56 -10.05
CA GLY A 220 -8.51 1.40 -10.66
C GLY A 220 -7.28 0.63 -11.15
N VAL A 221 -6.82 -0.37 -10.40
CA VAL A 221 -5.76 -1.29 -10.83
C VAL A 221 -6.23 -2.14 -12.01
N ALA A 222 -7.46 -2.69 -11.98
CA ALA A 222 -7.99 -3.48 -13.08
C ALA A 222 -8.10 -2.67 -14.39
N ASP A 223 -8.61 -1.44 -14.31
CA ASP A 223 -8.71 -0.52 -15.44
C ASP A 223 -7.32 -0.14 -15.97
N LEU A 224 -6.35 0.10 -15.07
CA LEU A 224 -4.95 0.36 -15.41
C LEU A 224 -4.28 -0.82 -16.14
N LEU A 225 -4.55 -2.05 -15.70
CA LEU A 225 -4.05 -3.26 -16.36
C LEU A 225 -4.64 -3.44 -17.75
N ALA A 226 -5.94 -3.19 -17.91
CA ALA A 226 -6.62 -3.26 -19.21
C ALA A 226 -6.07 -2.21 -20.20
N ALA A 227 -5.65 -1.04 -19.72
CA ALA A 227 -5.08 0.03 -20.54
C ALA A 227 -3.63 -0.25 -21.00
N GLY A 228 -2.91 -1.15 -20.33
CA GLY A 228 -1.51 -1.47 -20.60
C GLY A 228 -0.50 -0.62 -19.79
N PRO A 229 0.80 -0.98 -19.85
CA PRO A 229 1.85 -0.40 -18.99
C PRO A 229 1.92 1.13 -19.10
N ASN A 230 2.08 1.82 -17.97
CA ASN A 230 2.10 3.30 -17.91
C ASN A 230 3.47 3.88 -17.49
N ILE A 231 4.51 3.05 -17.47
CA ILE A 231 5.92 3.41 -17.25
C ILE A 231 6.73 3.07 -18.49
#